data_AF-A0A8S0SXU8-F1
#
_entry.id   AF-A0A8S0SXU8-F1
#
_cell.length_a   1.000
_cell.length_b   1.000
_cell.length_c   1.000
_cell.angle_alpha   90.00
_cell.angle_beta   90.00
_cell.angle_gamma   90.00
#
_symmetry.space_group_name_H-M   'P 1'
#
loop_
_entity.id
_entity.type
_entity.pdbx_description
1 polymer ?
#
loop_
_entity_poly.entity_id
_entity_poly.type
_entity_poly.pdbx_seq_one_letter_code
_entity_poly.pdbx_strand_id
1 'polypeptide(L)'
;MIRNTEHDPPYWRGTIWMNMNYLVLSSLNHYSKVDGPYRGRAKTVYSDLRDNLIRNVVRNYNQTGFFWEQYDQKNGKGKGKGARLFTGWTSLVLLIMAEAYNEC
;
A
#
# COMPACT_ATOMS: atom_id res chain seq x y z
N MET A 1 13.98 -14.49 -3.62
CA MET A 1 13.47 -14.63 -2.24
C MET A 1 13.31 -16.11 -1.95
N ILE A 2 13.63 -16.53 -0.73
CA ILE A 2 13.62 -17.94 -0.32
C ILE A 2 12.16 -18.40 -0.14
N ARG A 3 11.81 -19.56 -0.71
CA ARG A 3 10.48 -20.18 -0.58
C ARG A 3 10.36 -20.85 0.80
N ASN A 4 9.14 -21.03 1.28
CA ASN A 4 8.93 -21.74 2.55
C ASN A 4 8.98 -23.26 2.36
N THR A 5 8.44 -23.74 1.24
CA THR A 5 8.51 -25.13 0.76
C THR A 5 8.70 -25.11 -0.77
N GLU A 6 8.74 -26.28 -1.41
CA GLU A 6 8.70 -26.37 -2.87
C GLU A 6 7.48 -25.65 -3.47
N HIS A 7 6.32 -25.79 -2.84
CA HIS A 7 5.05 -25.28 -3.34
C HIS A 7 4.65 -23.93 -2.76
N ASP A 8 5.26 -23.50 -1.65
CA ASP A 8 4.89 -22.26 -0.94
C ASP A 8 5.87 -21.12 -1.25
N PRO A 9 5.56 -20.25 -2.24
CA PRO A 9 6.38 -19.08 -2.51
C PRO A 9 6.29 -18.05 -1.37
N PRO A 10 7.24 -17.10 -1.31
CA PRO A 10 7.17 -15.99 -0.36
C PRO A 10 5.92 -15.12 -0.62
N TYR A 11 5.08 -15.01 0.40
CA TYR A 11 3.83 -14.25 0.37
C TYR A 11 3.99 -12.93 1.14
N TRP A 12 3.98 -12.95 2.47
CA TRP A 12 4.21 -11.77 3.33
C TRP A 12 5.69 -11.42 3.60
N ARG A 13 6.61 -11.86 2.72
CA ARG A 13 8.07 -11.65 2.89
C ARG A 13 8.60 -10.54 2.00
N GLY A 14 7.79 -9.50 1.80
CA GLY A 14 8.24 -8.23 1.24
C GLY A 14 7.38 -7.66 0.11
N THR A 15 6.38 -8.36 -0.40
CA THR A 15 5.39 -7.71 -1.28
C THR A 15 4.63 -6.61 -0.52
N ILE A 16 4.06 -5.68 -1.27
CA ILE A 16 3.33 -4.51 -0.78
C ILE A 16 1.84 -4.86 -0.76
N TRP A 17 1.21 -4.66 0.39
CA TRP A 17 -0.20 -4.99 0.63
C TRP A 17 -0.99 -3.75 1.05
N MET A 18 -2.17 -3.54 0.46
CA MET A 18 -2.90 -2.29 0.64
C MET A 18 -3.55 -2.16 2.02
N ASN A 19 -4.04 -3.26 2.62
CA ASN A 19 -4.61 -3.26 3.97
C ASN A 19 -3.64 -2.72 5.03
N MET A 20 -2.39 -3.22 5.05
CA MET A 20 -1.39 -2.75 6.00
C MET A 20 -0.97 -1.31 5.72
N ASN A 21 -0.84 -0.95 4.44
CA ASN A 21 -0.48 0.42 4.07
C ASN A 21 -1.57 1.44 4.40
N TYR A 22 -2.84 1.06 4.31
CA TYR A 22 -3.96 1.89 4.75
C TYR A 22 -3.86 2.22 6.25
N LEU A 23 -3.58 1.21 7.10
CA LEU A 23 -3.41 1.42 8.53
C LEU A 23 -2.19 2.29 8.85
N VAL A 24 -1.06 2.07 8.16
CA VAL A 24 0.14 2.90 8.31
C VAL A 24 -0.14 4.36 7.92
N LEU A 25 -0.84 4.59 6.81
CA LEU A 25 -1.24 5.92 6.39
C LEU A 25 -2.20 6.59 7.38
N SER A 26 -3.14 5.84 7.95
CA SER A 26 -4.03 6.32 9.01
C SER A 26 -3.23 6.84 10.21
N SER A 27 -2.27 6.04 10.70
CA SER A 27 -1.42 6.43 11.83
C SER A 27 -0.51 7.62 11.49
N LEU A 28 0.13 7.62 10.33
CA LEU A 28 0.96 8.74 9.90
C LEU A 28 0.14 10.03 9.74
N ASN A 29 -1.09 9.94 9.24
CA ASN A 29 -2.01 11.06 9.14
C ASN A 29 -2.33 11.62 10.53
N HIS A 30 -2.67 10.76 11.50
CA HIS A 30 -2.88 11.17 12.89
C HIS A 30 -1.65 11.86 13.50
N TYR A 31 -0.47 11.22 13.42
CA TYR A 31 0.77 11.75 14.00
C TYR A 31 1.31 12.99 13.27
N SER A 32 0.84 13.28 12.06
CA SER A 32 1.15 14.53 11.35
C SER A 32 0.36 15.73 11.88
N LYS A 33 -0.72 15.48 12.62
CA LYS A 33 -1.67 16.50 13.11
C LYS A 33 -1.46 16.82 14.59
N VAL A 34 -1.14 15.82 15.42
CA VAL A 34 -0.88 16.01 16.85
C VAL A 34 0.52 16.58 17.11
N ASP A 35 0.68 17.29 18.22
CA ASP A 35 1.97 17.86 18.60
C ASP A 35 2.95 16.78 19.09
N GLY A 36 4.20 16.91 18.67
CA GLY A 36 5.26 15.98 19.05
C GLY A 36 6.53 16.18 18.22
N PRO A 37 7.68 15.69 18.70
CA PRO A 37 8.98 15.90 18.07
C PRO A 37 9.07 15.30 16.65
N TYR A 38 8.20 14.34 16.32
CA TYR A 38 8.19 13.65 15.04
C TYR A 38 7.08 14.07 14.08
N ARG A 39 6.27 15.09 14.43
CA ARG A 39 5.13 15.56 13.62
C ARG A 39 5.52 15.86 12.17
N GLY A 40 6.61 16.61 11.98
CA GLY A 40 7.13 16.93 10.65
C GLY A 40 7.54 15.69 9.85
N ARG A 41 8.23 14.74 10.50
CA ARG A 41 8.64 13.48 9.88
C ARG A 41 7.43 12.63 9.49
N ALA A 42 6.41 12.54 10.35
CA ALA A 42 5.18 11.82 10.05
C ALA A 42 4.47 12.39 8.82
N LYS A 43 4.39 13.73 8.70
CA LYS A 43 3.82 14.43 7.54
C LYS A 43 4.56 14.11 6.24
N THR A 44 5.90 14.14 6.26
CA THR A 44 6.71 13.81 5.07
C THR A 44 6.48 12.37 4.63
N VAL A 45 6.61 11.40 5.55
CA VAL A 45 6.44 9.98 5.22
C VAL A 45 5.01 9.67 4.78
N TYR A 46 4.01 10.31 5.39
CA TYR A 46 2.61 10.21 4.96
C TYR A 46 2.44 10.58 3.49
N SER A 47 2.95 11.77 3.11
CA SER A 47 2.79 12.33 1.77
C SER A 47 3.49 11.44 0.73
N ASP A 48 4.73 11.06 0.99
CA ASP A 48 5.51 10.21 0.09
C ASP A 48 4.89 8.83 -0.08
N LEU A 49 4.44 8.20 1.02
CA LEU A 49 3.84 6.87 0.96
C LEU A 49 2.50 6.89 0.21
N ARG A 50 1.64 7.88 0.52
CA ARG A 50 0.33 8.04 -0.13
C ARG A 50 0.47 8.19 -1.63
N ASP A 51 1.35 9.09 -2.07
CA ASP A 51 1.56 9.36 -3.49
C ASP A 51 2.11 8.15 -4.23
N ASN A 52 3.06 7.43 -3.62
CA ASN A 52 3.65 6.23 -4.22
C ASN A 52 2.62 5.10 -4.38
N LEU A 53 1.76 4.88 -3.37
CA LEU A 53 0.72 3.85 -3.43
C LEU A 53 -0.33 4.18 -4.49
N ILE A 54 -0.87 5.39 -4.49
CA ILE A 54 -1.88 5.82 -5.48
C ILE A 54 -1.30 5.71 -6.89
N ARG A 55 -0.10 6.27 -7.12
CA ARG A 55 0.56 6.24 -8.43
C ARG A 55 0.78 4.82 -8.91
N ASN A 56 1.20 3.91 -8.03
CA ASN A 56 1.45 2.53 -8.40
C ASN A 56 0.15 1.78 -8.74
N VAL A 57 -0.91 1.91 -7.93
CA VAL A 57 -2.19 1.24 -8.20
C VAL A 57 -2.81 1.75 -9.50
N VAL A 58 -2.90 3.07 -9.68
CA VAL A 58 -3.46 3.68 -10.90
C VAL A 58 -2.67 3.25 -12.14
N ARG A 59 -1.33 3.25 -12.06
CA ARG A 59 -0.50 2.77 -13.17
C ARG A 59 -0.78 1.31 -13.52
N ASN A 60 -0.87 0.41 -12.53
CA ASN A 60 -1.18 -1.00 -12.77
C ASN A 60 -2.59 -1.17 -13.36
N TYR A 61 -3.57 -0.42 -12.86
CA TYR A 61 -4.93 -0.44 -13.38
C TYR A 61 -4.96 0.02 -14.86
N ASN A 62 -4.31 1.13 -15.19
CA ASN A 62 -4.25 1.63 -16.57
C ASN A 62 -3.53 0.66 -17.52
N GLN A 63 -2.51 -0.05 -17.05
CA GLN A 63 -1.73 -0.99 -17.87
C GLN A 63 -2.40 -2.36 -18.04
N THR A 64 -3.19 -2.80 -17.05
CA THR A 64 -3.67 -4.20 -16.99
C THR A 64 -5.19 -4.34 -16.92
N GLY A 65 -5.91 -3.28 -16.57
CA GLY A 65 -7.35 -3.30 -16.32
C GLY A 65 -7.78 -3.89 -14.97
N PHE A 66 -6.83 -4.18 -14.06
CA PHE A 66 -7.12 -4.91 -12.82
C PHE A 66 -6.55 -4.25 -11.57
N PHE A 67 -7.26 -4.44 -10.45
CA PHE A 67 -6.66 -4.40 -9.12
C PHE A 67 -6.06 -5.76 -8.78
N TRP A 68 -4.91 -5.71 -8.12
CA TRP A 68 -4.14 -6.88 -7.72
C TRP A 68 -4.14 -7.00 -6.20
N GLU A 69 -4.01 -8.23 -5.72
CA GLU A 69 -3.96 -8.57 -4.30
C GLU A 69 -2.78 -7.92 -3.57
N GLN A 70 -1.61 -7.93 -4.23
CA GLN A 70 -0.35 -7.40 -3.72
C GLN A 70 0.54 -6.89 -4.87
N TYR A 71 1.58 -6.12 -4.54
CA TYR A 71 2.51 -5.54 -5.52
C TYR A 71 3.97 -5.84 -5.18
N ASP A 72 4.84 -5.99 -6.19
CA ASP A 72 6.25 -6.32 -5.97
C ASP A 72 7.10 -5.11 -5.49
N GLN A 73 7.92 -5.32 -4.45
CA GLN A 73 8.82 -4.29 -3.89
C GLN A 73 10.13 -4.06 -4.66
N LYS A 74 10.67 -5.08 -5.34
CA LYS A 74 12.06 -5.09 -5.86
C LYS A 74 12.10 -5.06 -7.39
N ASN A 75 12.09 -6.24 -8.01
CA ASN A 75 12.45 -6.40 -9.42
C ASN A 75 11.26 -6.29 -10.40
N GLY A 76 10.07 -5.98 -9.88
CA GLY A 76 8.84 -5.76 -10.65
C GLY A 76 8.42 -4.30 -10.75
N LYS A 77 9.17 -3.33 -10.19
CA LYS A 77 8.81 -1.89 -10.16
C LYS A 77 7.37 -1.62 -9.68
N GLY A 78 6.84 -2.42 -8.76
CA GLY A 78 5.46 -2.30 -8.28
C GLY A 78 4.41 -2.99 -9.17
N LYS A 79 4.78 -3.90 -10.07
CA LYS A 79 3.83 -4.75 -10.80
C LYS A 79 2.93 -5.53 -9.85
N GLY A 80 1.66 -5.63 -10.23
CA GLY A 80 0.67 -6.46 -9.54
C GLY A 80 1.03 -7.94 -9.56
N LYS A 81 0.72 -8.64 -8.47
CA LYS A 81 1.03 -10.05 -8.24
C LYS A 81 -0.08 -10.71 -7.42
N GLY A 82 -0.20 -12.04 -7.54
CA GLY A 82 -1.23 -12.81 -6.84
C GLY A 82 -2.56 -12.75 -7.58
N ALA A 83 -3.66 -12.77 -6.84
CA ALA A 83 -4.99 -12.65 -7.43
C ALA A 83 -5.18 -11.29 -8.15
N ARG A 84 -5.84 -11.34 -9.31
CA ARG A 84 -6.32 -10.15 -10.07
C ARG A 84 -7.83 -10.00 -9.90
N LEU A 85 -8.39 -8.86 -10.33
CA LEU A 85 -9.77 -8.46 -10.01
C LEU A 85 -9.99 -8.38 -8.49
N PHE A 86 -8.93 -8.07 -7.74
CA PHE A 86 -8.96 -8.07 -6.29
C PHE A 86 -9.50 -6.74 -5.78
N THR A 87 -10.81 -6.53 -5.90
CA THR A 87 -11.54 -5.42 -5.26
C THR A 87 -11.82 -5.69 -3.77
N GLY A 88 -10.99 -6.52 -3.11
CA GLY A 88 -10.93 -6.69 -1.66
C GLY A 88 -10.25 -5.48 -1.01
N TRP A 89 -9.27 -5.70 -0.13
CA TRP A 89 -8.58 -4.59 0.54
C TRP A 89 -7.85 -3.62 -0.42
N THR A 90 -7.59 -3.99 -1.67
CA THR A 90 -6.96 -3.06 -2.63
C THR A 90 -7.90 -1.89 -2.95
N SER A 91 -9.22 -2.07 -2.77
CA SER A 91 -10.22 -0.99 -2.86
C SER A 91 -10.03 0.11 -1.82
N LEU A 92 -9.25 -0.11 -0.75
CA LEU A 92 -8.88 0.92 0.23
C LEU A 92 -8.09 2.07 -0.42
N VAL A 93 -7.54 1.89 -1.64
CA VAL A 93 -6.97 3.00 -2.41
C VAL A 93 -7.94 4.17 -2.59
N LEU A 94 -9.26 3.90 -2.65
CA LEU A 94 -10.28 4.95 -2.70
C LEU A 94 -10.28 5.82 -1.43
N LEU A 95 -10.25 5.18 -0.26
CA LEU A 95 -10.20 5.89 1.03
C LEU A 95 -8.88 6.64 1.19
N ILE A 96 -7.76 6.05 0.73
CA ILE A 96 -6.44 6.72 0.72
C ILE A 96 -6.48 7.99 -0.15
N MET A 97 -7.08 7.92 -1.34
CA MET A 97 -7.24 9.08 -2.23
C MET A 97 -8.14 10.15 -1.60
N ALA A 98 -9.22 9.76 -0.95
CA ALA A 98 -10.13 10.66 -0.24
C ALA A 98 -9.54 11.19 1.09
N GLU A 99 -8.38 10.69 1.53
CA GLU A 99 -7.80 10.94 2.84
C GLU A 99 -8.77 10.65 4.00
N ALA A 100 -9.69 9.70 3.77
CA ALA A 100 -10.72 9.30 4.70
C ALA A 100 -10.21 8.13 5.55
N TYR A 101 -9.67 8.46 6.72
CA TYR A 101 -9.25 7.50 7.73
C TYR A 101 -10.19 7.65 8.93
N ASN A 102 -10.84 6.58 9.36
CA ASN A 102 -11.68 6.64 10.55
C ASN A 102 -10.78 6.87 11.78
N GLU A 103 -11.17 7.81 12.63
CA GLU A 103 -10.61 7.92 13.97
C GLU A 103 -11.04 6.68 14.75
N CYS A 104 -10.07 5.93 15.28
CA CYS A 104 -10.31 4.86 16.25
C CYS A 104 -10.57 5.47 17.63
#